data_AF-A0A1V3XZG1-F1
#
_entry.id   AF-A0A1V3XZG1-F1
#
_cell.length_a   1.000
_cell.length_b   1.000
_cell.length_c   1.000
_cell.angle_alpha   90.00
_cell.angle_beta   90.00
_cell.angle_gamma   90.00
#
_symmetry.space_group_name_H-M   'P 1'
#
loop_
_entity.id
_entity.type
_entity.pdbx_description
1 polymer ?
#
loop_
_entity_poly.entity_id
_entity_poly.type
_entity_poly.pdbx_seq_one_letter_code
_entity_poly.pdbx_strand_id
1 'polypeptide(L)'
;MAGLLGRRWLKAWQRLWSSPVLTLNGYVAFDLPRTVTGLAGSLLIGLVGVHVYLLATQPGLPLYFVIYAAVLIAGCLIAAAAMALALKPIVPQAGWYFGSFLSGVFLLIYLGSRFASLPGLVALTGRWDLAPGTLAAAFAAGFVAVHATVLSGINVAYPRRQNWHD
;
A
#
# COMPACT_ATOMS: atom_id res chain seq x y z
N MET A 1 18.66 15.47 -8.63
CA MET A 1 19.19 14.10 -8.41
C MET A 1 18.19 13.13 -7.77
N ALA A 2 17.15 13.58 -7.05
CA ALA A 2 16.14 12.71 -6.40
C ALA A 2 15.36 11.78 -7.36
N GLY A 3 15.07 12.23 -8.59
CA GLY A 3 14.34 11.43 -9.58
C GLY A 3 15.12 10.24 -10.17
N LEU A 4 16.46 10.21 -10.04
CA LEU A 4 17.31 9.12 -10.53
C LEU A 4 17.38 7.96 -9.53
N LEU A 5 17.49 8.29 -8.24
CA LEU A 5 17.44 7.32 -7.14
C LEU A 5 16.08 6.63 -7.06
N GLY A 6 14.98 7.39 -7.13
CA GLY A 6 13.64 6.82 -7.16
C GLY A 6 13.42 5.87 -8.34
N ARG A 7 13.88 6.24 -9.54
CA ARG A 7 13.79 5.35 -10.73
C ARG A 7 14.66 4.10 -10.61
N ARG A 8 15.86 4.20 -10.03
CA ARG A 8 16.74 3.04 -9.81
C ARG A 8 16.16 2.10 -8.76
N TRP A 9 15.61 2.64 -7.69
CA TRP A 9 14.90 1.87 -6.67
C TRP A 9 13.68 1.14 -7.25
N LEU A 10 12.83 1.85 -8.00
CA LEU A 10 11.71 1.27 -8.73
C LEU A 10 12.14 0.14 -9.66
N LYS A 11 13.23 0.33 -10.43
CA LYS A 11 13.77 -0.72 -11.33
C LYS A 11 14.32 -1.92 -10.57
N ALA A 12 15.02 -1.71 -9.46
CA ALA A 12 15.54 -2.79 -8.62
C ALA A 12 14.40 -3.58 -7.97
N TRP A 13 13.40 -2.87 -7.46
CA TRP A 13 12.18 -3.45 -6.91
C TRP A 13 11.44 -4.28 -7.97
N GLN A 14 11.23 -3.73 -9.16
CA GLN A 14 10.57 -4.42 -10.25
C GLN A 14 11.33 -5.67 -10.70
N ARG A 15 12.68 -5.61 -10.76
CA ARG A 15 13.53 -6.77 -11.07
C ARG A 15 13.46 -7.87 -10.01
N LEU A 16 13.40 -7.51 -8.73
CA LEU A 16 13.26 -8.48 -7.65
C LEU A 16 11.97 -9.28 -7.80
N TRP A 17 10.85 -8.57 -7.98
CA TRP A 17 9.52 -9.17 -8.07
C TRP A 17 9.23 -9.88 -9.40
N SER A 18 9.97 -9.57 -10.47
CA SER A 18 9.87 -10.26 -11.78
C SER A 18 10.87 -11.39 -11.97
N SER A 19 11.51 -11.85 -10.89
CA SER A 19 12.44 -12.98 -10.97
C SER A 19 11.71 -14.30 -11.27
N PRO A 20 12.29 -15.22 -12.07
CA PRO A 20 11.63 -16.47 -12.48
C PRO A 20 11.12 -17.34 -11.31
N VAL A 21 11.80 -17.24 -10.16
CA VAL A 21 11.42 -17.94 -8.92
C VAL A 21 10.12 -17.37 -8.36
N LEU A 22 9.94 -16.04 -8.36
CA LEU A 22 8.75 -15.37 -7.86
C LEU A 22 7.59 -15.39 -8.86
N THR A 23 7.87 -15.51 -10.15
CA THR A 23 6.85 -15.71 -11.18
C THR A 23 6.37 -17.16 -11.27
N LEU A 24 6.90 -18.07 -10.43
CA LEU A 24 6.67 -19.52 -10.49
C LEU A 24 6.86 -20.06 -11.91
N ASN A 25 7.85 -19.54 -12.66
CA ASN A 25 8.07 -19.80 -14.09
C ASN A 25 6.84 -19.58 -15.00
N GLY A 26 5.84 -18.82 -14.57
CA GLY A 26 4.59 -18.60 -15.29
C GLY A 26 3.59 -19.75 -15.22
N TYR A 27 3.77 -20.73 -14.32
CA TYR A 27 2.84 -21.87 -14.18
C TYR A 27 1.50 -21.51 -13.53
N VAL A 28 1.44 -20.42 -12.75
CA VAL A 28 0.22 -19.98 -12.04
C VAL A 28 -0.08 -18.55 -12.44
N ALA A 29 -1.23 -18.34 -13.09
CA ALA A 29 -1.75 -17.02 -13.42
C ALA A 29 -3.24 -16.97 -13.12
N PHE A 30 -3.65 -16.07 -12.22
CA PHE A 30 -5.05 -15.76 -11.94
C PHE A 30 -5.43 -14.48 -12.69
N ASP A 31 -6.29 -14.63 -13.69
CA ASP A 31 -6.80 -13.52 -14.50
C ASP A 31 -8.12 -12.99 -13.92
N LEU A 32 -8.08 -12.49 -12.68
CA LEU A 32 -9.20 -11.78 -12.06
C LEU A 32 -8.87 -10.28 -11.84
N PRO A 33 -8.67 -9.50 -12.92
CA PRO A 33 -8.13 -8.14 -12.84
C PRO A 33 -8.97 -7.17 -12.03
N ARG A 34 -10.30 -7.32 -12.03
CA ARG A 34 -11.18 -6.44 -11.25
C ARG A 34 -11.17 -6.83 -9.78
N THR A 35 -11.17 -8.13 -9.49
CA THR A 35 -11.12 -8.65 -8.12
C THR A 35 -9.81 -8.28 -7.45
N VAL A 36 -8.68 -8.44 -8.14
CA VAL A 36 -7.35 -8.09 -7.63
C VAL A 36 -7.23 -6.58 -7.37
N THR A 37 -7.68 -5.74 -8.32
CA THR A 37 -7.69 -4.29 -8.12
C THR A 37 -8.68 -3.87 -7.01
N GLY A 38 -9.84 -4.53 -6.91
CA GLY A 38 -10.82 -4.30 -5.85
C GLY A 38 -10.30 -4.66 -4.47
N LEU A 39 -9.59 -5.79 -4.33
CA LEU A 39 -8.90 -6.18 -3.11
C LEU A 39 -7.81 -5.17 -2.74
N ALA A 40 -6.98 -4.76 -3.69
CA ALA A 40 -5.96 -3.76 -3.42
C ALA A 40 -6.58 -2.41 -3.01
N GLY A 41 -7.68 -2.00 -3.66
CA GLY A 41 -8.47 -0.84 -3.26
C GLY A 41 -9.01 -0.98 -1.83
N SER A 42 -9.61 -2.11 -1.49
CA SER A 42 -10.17 -2.34 -0.14
C SER A 42 -9.10 -2.34 0.95
N LEU A 43 -7.90 -2.82 0.67
CA LEU A 43 -6.75 -2.73 1.59
C LEU A 43 -6.34 -1.27 1.85
N LEU A 44 -6.29 -0.42 0.82
CA LEU A 44 -6.02 1.02 1.00
C LEU A 44 -7.15 1.71 1.77
N ILE A 45 -8.40 1.38 1.49
CA ILE A 45 -9.56 1.92 2.23
C ILE A 45 -9.57 1.43 3.69
N GLY A 46 -9.17 0.19 3.95
CA GLY A 46 -8.99 -0.32 5.31
C GLY A 46 -7.94 0.48 6.08
N LEU A 47 -6.81 0.80 5.42
CA LEU A 47 -5.78 1.66 6.00
C LEU A 47 -6.31 3.07 6.31
N VAL A 48 -7.10 3.65 5.41
CA VAL A 48 -7.82 4.92 5.65
C VAL A 48 -8.73 4.81 6.87
N GLY A 49 -9.56 3.76 6.92
CA GLY A 49 -10.53 3.54 7.99
C GLY A 49 -9.89 3.47 9.36
N VAL A 50 -8.74 2.77 9.48
CA VAL A 50 -7.98 2.72 10.74
C VAL A 50 -7.49 4.11 11.17
N HIS A 51 -6.96 4.91 10.25
CA HIS A 51 -6.45 6.24 10.59
C HIS A 51 -7.57 7.21 10.95
N VAL A 52 -8.71 7.15 10.26
CA VAL A 52 -9.91 7.92 10.62
C VAL A 52 -10.41 7.50 12.01
N TYR A 53 -10.46 6.20 12.31
CA TYR A 53 -10.83 5.70 13.62
C TYR A 53 -9.93 6.25 14.73
N LEU A 54 -8.61 6.25 14.52
CA LEU A 54 -7.66 6.82 15.49
C LEU A 54 -7.88 8.32 15.69
N LEU A 55 -8.07 9.08 14.61
CA LEU A 55 -8.35 10.52 14.69
C LEU A 55 -9.66 10.84 15.42
N ALA A 56 -10.67 9.97 15.30
CA ALA A 56 -11.97 10.17 15.93
C ALA A 56 -12.02 9.72 17.39
N THR A 57 -11.24 8.72 17.78
CA THR A 57 -11.36 8.07 19.10
C THR A 57 -10.27 8.44 20.09
N GLN A 58 -9.13 8.93 19.63
CA GLN A 58 -8.00 9.24 20.51
C GLN A 58 -7.96 10.74 20.83
N PRO A 59 -8.20 11.13 22.09
CA PRO A 59 -8.05 12.53 22.50
C PRO A 59 -6.56 12.91 22.62
N GLY A 60 -6.25 14.19 22.43
CA GLY A 60 -4.91 14.73 22.68
C GLY A 60 -3.83 14.29 21.68
N LEU A 61 -4.24 13.91 20.46
CA LEU A 61 -3.29 13.58 19.40
C LEU A 61 -2.44 14.81 19.03
N PRO A 62 -1.12 14.68 18.94
CA PRO A 62 -0.27 15.79 18.57
C PRO A 62 -0.49 16.19 17.10
N LEU A 63 -0.38 17.48 16.81
CA LEU A 63 -0.69 18.04 15.48
C LEU A 63 0.10 17.36 14.35
N TYR A 64 1.36 16.98 14.61
CA TYR A 64 2.17 16.28 13.60
C TYR A 64 1.57 14.91 13.21
N PHE A 65 0.93 14.19 14.14
CA PHE A 65 0.26 12.93 13.84
C PHE A 65 -1.01 13.16 13.03
N VAL A 66 -1.76 14.22 13.34
CA VAL A 66 -2.95 14.61 12.59
C VAL A 66 -2.59 14.94 11.14
N ILE A 67 -1.54 15.74 10.93
CA ILE A 67 -1.04 16.07 9.59
C ILE A 67 -0.59 14.80 8.85
N TYR A 68 0.19 13.94 9.51
CA TYR A 68 0.61 12.65 8.96
C TYR A 68 -0.58 11.79 8.52
N ALA A 69 -1.58 11.63 9.39
CA ALA A 69 -2.76 10.82 9.11
C ALA A 69 -3.57 11.42 7.95
N ALA A 70 -3.75 12.74 7.91
CA ALA A 70 -4.44 13.42 6.81
C ALA A 70 -3.74 13.22 5.46
N VAL A 71 -2.40 13.35 5.44
CA VAL A 71 -1.59 13.12 4.23
C VAL A 71 -1.68 11.66 3.78
N LEU A 72 -1.58 10.70 4.71
CA LEU A 72 -1.69 9.29 4.40
C LEU A 72 -3.09 8.94 3.86
N ILE A 73 -4.15 9.46 4.49
CA ILE A 73 -5.54 9.26 4.05
C ILE A 73 -5.71 9.79 2.63
N ALA A 74 -5.34 11.06 2.39
CA ALA A 74 -5.45 11.66 1.07
C ALA A 74 -4.66 10.87 0.02
N GLY A 75 -3.43 10.46 0.35
CA GLY A 75 -2.59 9.63 -0.52
C GLY A 75 -3.24 8.29 -0.87
N CYS A 76 -3.79 7.58 0.12
CA CYS A 76 -4.45 6.29 -0.10
C CYS A 76 -5.71 6.44 -0.96
N LEU A 77 -6.51 7.49 -0.73
CA LEU A 77 -7.69 7.79 -1.54
C LEU A 77 -7.32 8.12 -2.99
N ILE A 78 -6.27 8.93 -3.20
CA ILE A 78 -5.76 9.25 -4.54
C ILE A 78 -5.26 7.99 -5.24
N ALA A 79 -4.51 7.13 -4.55
CA ALA A 79 -4.02 5.86 -5.10
C ALA A 79 -5.18 4.93 -5.49
N ALA A 80 -6.15 4.74 -4.59
CA ALA A 80 -7.32 3.90 -4.83
C ALA A 80 -8.17 4.43 -6.00
N ALA A 81 -8.40 5.74 -6.06
CA ALA A 81 -9.12 6.39 -7.15
C ALA A 81 -8.37 6.23 -8.49
N ALA A 82 -7.05 6.42 -8.50
CA ALA A 82 -6.23 6.23 -9.70
C ALA A 82 -6.27 4.77 -10.20
N MET A 83 -6.31 3.80 -9.30
CA MET A 83 -6.45 2.37 -9.64
C MET A 83 -7.84 2.04 -10.21
N ALA A 84 -8.90 2.66 -9.71
CA ALA A 84 -10.27 2.43 -10.17
C ALA A 84 -10.59 3.15 -11.50
N LEU A 85 -10.08 4.36 -11.68
CA LEU A 85 -10.34 5.20 -12.83
C LEU A 85 -9.39 4.85 -13.98
N ALA A 86 -9.70 3.79 -14.75
CA ALA A 86 -8.92 3.40 -15.93
C ALA A 86 -9.12 4.31 -17.15
N LEU A 87 -9.09 5.63 -16.94
CA LEU A 87 -9.15 6.63 -18.00
C LEU A 87 -8.01 6.47 -19.01
N LYS A 88 -6.82 6.10 -18.51
CA LYS A 88 -5.64 5.76 -19.32
C LYS A 88 -4.89 4.62 -18.64
N PRO A 89 -4.31 3.66 -19.37
CA PRO A 89 -3.62 2.50 -18.78
C PRO A 89 -2.44 2.87 -17.87
N ILE A 90 -1.84 4.06 -18.07
CA ILE A 90 -0.77 4.58 -17.22
C ILE A 90 -1.25 5.01 -15.83
N VAL A 91 -2.52 5.41 -15.69
CA VAL A 91 -3.08 5.96 -14.43
C VAL A 91 -3.25 4.86 -13.38
N PRO A 92 -3.86 3.69 -13.68
CA PRO A 92 -3.90 2.58 -12.73
C PRO A 92 -2.51 2.11 -12.33
N GLN A 93 -1.57 2.00 -13.29
CA GLN A 93 -0.20 1.59 -12.99
C GLN A 93 0.51 2.57 -12.04
N ALA A 94 0.33 3.87 -12.25
CA ALA A 94 0.84 4.88 -11.33
C ALA A 94 0.19 4.77 -9.94
N GLY A 95 -1.12 4.51 -9.88
CA GLY A 95 -1.85 4.26 -8.63
C GLY A 95 -1.28 3.10 -7.83
N TRP A 96 -0.99 1.96 -8.47
CA TRP A 96 -0.37 0.80 -7.83
C TRP A 96 1.01 1.12 -7.23
N TYR A 97 1.89 1.76 -7.99
CA TYR A 97 3.21 2.14 -7.49
C TYR A 97 3.13 3.18 -6.37
N PHE A 98 2.23 4.17 -6.49
CA PHE A 98 2.02 5.18 -5.47
C PHE A 98 1.46 4.59 -4.19
N GLY A 99 0.49 3.68 -4.28
CA GLY A 99 -0.02 2.90 -3.16
C GLY A 99 1.09 2.11 -2.46
N SER A 100 1.93 1.40 -3.20
CA SER A 100 3.04 0.65 -2.58
C SER A 100 4.11 1.53 -1.97
N PHE A 101 4.35 2.71 -2.55
CA PHE A 101 5.23 3.70 -1.94
C PHE A 101 4.66 4.17 -0.59
N LEU A 102 3.39 4.55 -0.54
CA LEU A 102 2.71 4.97 0.70
C LEU A 102 2.70 3.84 1.74
N SER A 103 2.31 2.63 1.37
CA SER A 103 2.32 1.47 2.26
C SER A 103 3.74 1.14 2.74
N GLY A 104 4.75 1.24 1.87
CA GLY A 104 6.16 1.03 2.23
C GLY A 104 6.67 2.07 3.23
N VAL A 105 6.40 3.36 2.98
CA VAL A 105 6.74 4.45 3.90
C VAL A 105 6.01 4.27 5.23
N PHE A 106 4.72 3.95 5.20
CA PHE A 106 3.93 3.63 6.40
C PHE A 106 4.58 2.49 7.20
N LEU A 107 4.90 1.37 6.55
CA LEU A 107 5.54 0.23 7.21
C LEU A 107 6.90 0.61 7.79
N LEU A 108 7.72 1.39 7.07
CA LEU A 108 9.01 1.87 7.60
C LEU A 108 8.83 2.76 8.84
N ILE A 109 7.85 3.67 8.83
CA ILE A 109 7.54 4.51 9.98
C ILE A 109 7.02 3.65 11.14
N TYR A 110 6.11 2.72 10.87
CA TYR A 110 5.54 1.79 11.85
C TYR A 110 6.60 0.86 12.46
N LEU A 111 7.58 0.43 11.67
CA LEU A 111 8.71 -0.37 12.14
C LEU A 111 9.73 0.50 12.88
N GLY A 112 10.01 1.71 12.40
CA GLY A 112 10.97 2.64 12.99
C GLY A 112 10.51 3.18 14.34
N SER A 113 9.21 3.44 14.49
CA SER A 113 8.60 3.84 15.77
C SER A 113 8.71 2.75 16.85
N ARG A 114 9.13 1.53 16.50
CA ARG A 114 9.47 0.47 17.47
C ARG A 114 10.76 0.75 18.22
N PHE A 115 11.68 1.49 17.60
CA PHE A 115 13.01 1.75 18.14
C PHE A 115 13.15 3.16 18.73
N ALA A 116 12.21 4.06 18.44
CA ALA A 116 12.19 5.42 18.95
C ALA A 116 10.81 5.77 19.50
N SER A 117 10.76 6.23 20.75
CA SER A 117 9.55 6.80 21.33
C SER A 117 9.20 8.11 20.63
N LEU A 118 8.00 8.19 20.07
CA LEU A 118 7.50 9.43 19.44
C LEU A 118 6.93 10.37 20.51
N PRO A 119 7.46 11.60 20.66
CA PRO A 119 7.04 12.54 21.71
C PRO A 119 5.56 12.92 21.59
N GLY A 120 4.79 12.86 22.68
CA GLY A 120 3.37 13.25 22.67
C GLY A 120 2.43 12.23 22.04
N LEU A 121 2.94 11.08 21.61
CA LEU A 121 2.14 9.95 21.14
C LEU A 121 1.93 8.89 22.23
N VAL A 122 2.13 9.18 23.52
CA VAL A 122 2.14 8.17 24.62
C VAL A 122 0.89 7.27 24.66
N ALA A 123 -0.27 7.78 24.23
CA ALA A 123 -1.50 6.99 24.08
C ALA A 123 -1.44 5.95 22.94
N LEU A 124 -0.56 6.18 21.96
CA LEU A 124 -0.30 5.35 20.77
C LEU A 124 1.10 4.69 20.80
N THR A 125 2.05 5.18 21.59
CA THR A 125 3.39 4.62 21.83
C THR A 125 3.38 3.85 23.15
N GLY A 126 3.26 2.52 23.08
CA GLY A 126 3.42 1.76 24.32
C GLY A 126 3.18 0.27 24.28
N ARG A 127 2.47 -0.30 23.32
CA ARG A 127 2.42 -1.76 23.14
C ARG A 127 1.95 -2.08 21.75
N TRP A 128 2.62 -3.05 21.16
CA TRP A 128 2.28 -3.67 19.90
C TRP A 128 0.90 -4.37 19.91
N ASP A 129 0.18 -4.28 21.03
CA ASP A 129 -1.17 -4.76 21.26
C ASP A 129 -2.27 -3.73 20.93
N LEU A 130 -1.91 -2.53 20.44
CA LEU A 130 -2.93 -1.64 19.90
C LEU A 130 -3.45 -2.24 18.59
N ALA A 131 -4.57 -2.97 18.70
CA ALA A 131 -5.23 -3.65 17.58
C ALA A 131 -5.36 -2.78 16.32
N PRO A 132 -5.67 -1.46 16.41
CA PRO A 132 -5.69 -0.59 15.22
C PRO A 132 -4.32 -0.51 14.51
N GLY A 133 -3.21 -0.38 15.25
CA GLY A 133 -1.88 -0.25 14.65
C GLY A 133 -1.45 -1.50 13.89
N THR A 134 -1.69 -2.68 14.48
CA THR A 134 -1.41 -3.97 13.83
C THR A 134 -2.31 -4.22 12.63
N LEU A 135 -3.59 -3.82 12.71
CA LEU A 135 -4.52 -3.89 11.58
C LEU A 135 -4.09 -2.98 10.42
N ALA A 136 -3.63 -1.75 10.70
CA ALA A 136 -3.06 -0.86 9.68
C ALA A 136 -1.81 -1.47 9.02
N ALA A 137 -0.92 -2.07 9.82
CA ALA A 137 0.26 -2.78 9.29
C ALA A 137 -0.14 -3.97 8.42
N ALA A 138 -1.16 -4.74 8.81
CA ALA A 138 -1.68 -5.84 8.01
C ALA A 138 -2.27 -5.35 6.67
N PHE A 139 -3.02 -4.25 6.66
CA PHE A 139 -3.53 -3.66 5.41
C PHE A 139 -2.41 -3.18 4.48
N ALA A 140 -1.43 -2.47 5.03
CA ALA A 140 -0.28 -1.99 4.24
C ALA A 140 0.59 -3.14 3.71
N ALA A 141 0.90 -4.14 4.55
CA ALA A 141 1.65 -5.32 4.14
C ALA A 141 0.87 -6.15 3.11
N GLY A 142 -0.43 -6.32 3.32
CA GLY A 142 -1.33 -6.97 2.38
C GLY A 142 -1.34 -6.27 1.03
N PHE A 143 -1.41 -4.94 0.99
CA PHE A 143 -1.36 -4.18 -0.27
C PHE A 143 -0.04 -4.42 -1.01
N VAL A 144 1.09 -4.35 -0.31
CA VAL A 144 2.41 -4.62 -0.90
C VAL A 144 2.50 -6.05 -1.42
N ALA A 145 1.98 -7.03 -0.67
CA ALA A 145 1.93 -8.43 -1.10
C ALA A 145 1.06 -8.61 -2.36
N VAL A 146 -0.12 -7.99 -2.42
CA VAL A 146 -0.96 -8.03 -3.63
C VAL A 146 -0.24 -7.39 -4.82
N HIS A 147 0.37 -6.21 -4.66
CA HIS A 147 1.09 -5.59 -5.77
C HIS A 147 2.30 -6.43 -6.21
N ALA A 148 2.99 -7.09 -5.28
CA ALA A 148 4.04 -8.05 -5.58
C ALA A 148 3.54 -9.22 -6.46
N THR A 149 2.36 -9.77 -6.18
CA THR A 149 1.75 -10.81 -7.03
C THR A 149 1.41 -10.30 -8.43
N VAL A 150 1.07 -9.02 -8.56
CA VAL A 150 0.83 -8.38 -9.86
C VAL A 150 2.13 -8.18 -10.64
N LEU A 151 3.21 -7.77 -9.96
CA LEU A 151 4.52 -7.57 -10.59
C LEU A 151 5.20 -8.88 -10.99
N SER A 152 4.94 -9.96 -10.26
CA SER A 152 5.42 -11.32 -10.60
C SER A 152 4.59 -12.00 -11.68
N GLY A 153 3.45 -11.41 -12.08
CA GLY A 153 2.57 -12.00 -13.09
C GLY A 153 1.72 -13.17 -12.58
N ILE A 154 1.70 -13.42 -11.26
CA ILE A 154 0.79 -14.38 -10.64
C ILE A 154 -0.66 -13.87 -10.73
N ASN A 155 -0.86 -12.57 -10.52
CA ASN A 155 -2.16 -11.92 -10.63
C ASN A 155 -2.13 -10.89 -11.76
N VAL A 156 -3.24 -10.78 -12.49
CA VAL A 156 -3.45 -9.66 -13.42
C VAL A 156 -4.19 -8.54 -12.68
N ALA A 157 -3.87 -7.29 -12.99
CA ALA A 157 -4.57 -6.12 -12.46
C ALA A 157 -5.25 -5.35 -13.58
N TYR A 158 -6.45 -4.82 -13.30
CA TYR A 158 -7.17 -3.95 -14.23
C TYR A 158 -6.30 -2.74 -14.61
N PRO A 159 -6.17 -2.37 -15.91
CA PRO A 159 -7.00 -2.79 -17.06
C PRO A 159 -6.43 -3.92 -17.91
N ARG A 160 -5.31 -4.55 -17.55
CA ARG A 160 -4.78 -5.69 -18.31
C ARG A 160 -5.68 -6.92 -18.13
N ARG A 161 -5.74 -7.76 -19.16
CA ARG A 161 -6.45 -9.05 -19.18
C ARG A 161 -5.55 -10.08 -19.86
N GLN A 162 -5.50 -11.30 -19.35
CA GLN A 162 -4.85 -12.45 -19.99
C GLN A 162 -5.90 -13.48 -20.42
N ASN A 163 -6.54 -13.22 -21.55
CA ASN A 163 -7.42 -14.16 -22.26
C ASN A 163 -8.66 -14.67 -21.52
N TRP A 164 -8.93 -14.28 -20.26
CA TRP A 164 -10.17 -14.60 -19.54
C TRP A 164 -10.95 -13.35 -19.12
N HIS A 165 -12.25 -13.52 -18.93
CA HIS A 165 -13.19 -12.47 -18.57
C HIS A 165 -13.68 -12.67 -17.13
N ASP A 166 -13.47 -11.65 -16.30
CA ASP A 166 -14.21 -11.38 -15.06
C ASP A 166 -15.59 -10.75 -15.33
#